data_AF-X1IWL5-F1
#
_entry.id   AF-X1IWL5-F1
#
_cell.length_a   1.000
_cell.length_b   1.000
_cell.length_c   1.000
_cell.angle_alpha   90.00
_cell.angle_beta   90.00
_cell.angle_gamma   90.00
#
_symmetry.space_group_name_H-M   'P 1'
#
loop_
_entity.id
_entity.type
_entity.pdbx_description
1 polymer ?
#
loop_
_entity_poly.entity_id
_entity_poly.type
_entity_poly.pdbx_seq_one_letter_code
_entity_poly.pdbx_strand_id
1 'polypeptide(L)'
;MRFPREKLVLFSLRAEFVDLDELLHFAKKHRAFKRSYYITIDYPDSFDILLVRQGELATIMRVANNVPTKEVALMDVDEKIKHTDSSLVNVAFADDQLLVMIIVGLRDENVVREVDARSVPPLNLLRDLSVQSFSGILVITRRNEKSYVLVKEGEVSTVYLAPGGRTPD
;
A
#
# COMPACT_ATOMS: atom_id res chain seq x y z
N MET A 1 2.08 1.49 -8.30
CA MET A 1 2.85 0.53 -7.44
C MET A 1 1.88 -0.56 -7.00
N ARG A 2 2.32 -1.81 -6.78
CA ARG A 2 1.45 -2.91 -6.32
C ARG A 2 1.73 -3.25 -4.86
N PHE A 3 0.65 -3.38 -4.11
CA PHE A 3 0.67 -3.76 -2.70
C PHE A 3 0.06 -5.15 -2.51
N PRO A 4 0.36 -5.83 -1.40
CA PRO A 4 -0.34 -7.04 -1.01
C PRO A 4 -1.82 -6.74 -0.81
N ARG A 5 -2.65 -7.76 -0.98
CA ARG A 5 -4.10 -7.66 -0.83
C ARG A 5 -4.67 -9.03 -0.47
N GLU A 6 -5.75 -9.03 0.29
CA GLU A 6 -6.54 -10.24 0.50
C GLU A 6 -7.36 -10.57 -0.74
N LYS A 7 -8.10 -9.57 -1.23
CA LYS A 7 -9.02 -9.72 -2.35
C LYS A 7 -9.11 -8.43 -3.16
N LEU A 8 -9.00 -8.57 -4.48
CA LEU A 8 -9.29 -7.51 -5.42
C LEU A 8 -10.80 -7.41 -5.61
N VAL A 9 -11.36 -6.23 -5.34
CA VAL A 9 -12.79 -5.94 -5.41
C VAL A 9 -13.15 -5.27 -6.73
N LEU A 10 -12.35 -4.28 -7.12
CA LEU A 10 -12.46 -3.57 -8.39
C LEU A 10 -11.06 -3.45 -9.00
N PHE A 11 -10.97 -3.62 -10.32
CA PHE A 11 -9.71 -3.58 -11.04
C PHE A 11 -9.83 -2.77 -12.32
N SER A 12 -8.95 -1.77 -12.47
CA SER A 12 -8.80 -0.96 -13.68
C SER A 12 -10.10 -0.33 -14.19
N LEU A 13 -10.93 0.17 -13.27
CA LEU A 13 -12.10 0.98 -13.63
C LEU A 13 -11.64 2.40 -13.94
N ARG A 14 -12.14 3.03 -15.01
CA ARG A 14 -11.79 4.43 -15.29
C ARG A 14 -12.33 5.33 -14.18
N ALA A 15 -11.51 6.25 -13.69
CA ALA A 15 -11.89 7.11 -12.58
C ALA A 15 -13.04 8.06 -12.92
N GLU A 16 -13.24 8.38 -14.21
CA GLU A 16 -14.41 9.14 -14.70
C GLU A 16 -15.77 8.49 -14.36
N PHE A 17 -15.79 7.19 -14.06
CA PHE A 17 -16.99 6.44 -13.68
C PHE A 17 -17.08 6.15 -12.17
N VAL A 18 -16.22 6.75 -11.36
CA VAL A 18 -16.16 6.52 -9.91
C VAL A 18 -16.43 7.82 -9.17
N ASP A 19 -17.55 7.86 -8.44
CA ASP A 19 -17.79 8.86 -7.41
C ASP A 19 -17.13 8.39 -6.10
N LEU A 20 -16.00 9.00 -5.75
CA LEU A 20 -15.24 8.63 -4.54
C LEU A 20 -15.99 8.97 -3.26
N ASP A 21 -16.72 10.09 -3.23
CA ASP A 21 -17.53 10.49 -2.08
C ASP A 21 -18.67 9.49 -1.85
N GLU A 22 -19.36 9.10 -2.91
CA GLU A 22 -20.42 8.08 -2.83
C GLU A 22 -19.84 6.73 -2.38
N LEU A 23 -18.69 6.31 -2.92
CA LEU A 23 -18.04 5.06 -2.53
C LEU A 23 -17.64 5.05 -1.05
N LEU A 24 -17.04 6.14 -0.55
CA LEU A 24 -16.65 6.26 0.85
C LEU A 24 -17.89 6.35 1.76
N HIS A 25 -18.92 7.10 1.36
CA HIS A 25 -20.18 7.19 2.10
C HIS A 25 -20.88 5.82 2.19
N PHE A 26 -20.95 5.11 1.07
CA PHE A 26 -21.49 3.76 1.00
C PHE A 26 -20.72 2.80 1.91
N ALA A 27 -19.39 2.85 1.88
CA ALA A 27 -18.57 1.99 2.72
C ALA A 27 -18.78 2.24 4.22
N LYS A 28 -18.94 3.50 4.63
CA LYS A 28 -19.22 3.88 6.02
C LYS A 28 -20.58 3.35 6.50
N LYS A 29 -21.59 3.37 5.62
CA LYS A 29 -22.98 3.01 5.96
C LYS A 29 -23.24 1.51 5.92
N HIS A 30 -22.62 0.77 5.00
CA HIS A 30 -22.93 -0.63 4.76
C HIS A 30 -22.03 -1.58 5.54
N ARG A 31 -22.62 -2.41 6.42
CA ARG A 31 -21.89 -3.36 7.28
C ARG A 31 -20.93 -4.29 6.54
N ALA A 32 -21.25 -4.66 5.30
CA ALA A 32 -20.38 -5.49 4.44
C ALA A 32 -19.04 -4.80 4.11
N PHE A 33 -18.98 -3.48 4.17
CA PHE A 33 -17.84 -2.63 3.86
C PHE A 33 -17.21 -1.96 5.09
N LYS A 34 -17.61 -2.34 6.32
CA LYS A 34 -16.87 -2.06 7.56
C LYS A 34 -15.55 -2.84 7.68
N ARG A 35 -15.07 -3.39 6.56
CA ARG A 35 -13.76 -4.01 6.46
C ARG A 35 -12.74 -2.95 6.10
N SER A 36 -11.48 -3.29 6.32
CA SER A 36 -10.37 -2.46 5.87
C SER A 36 -10.04 -2.75 4.41
N TYR A 37 -9.71 -1.69 3.69
CA TYR A 37 -9.39 -1.75 2.28
C TYR A 37 -8.55 -0.54 1.88
N TYR A 38 -7.99 -0.61 0.68
CA TYR A 38 -7.35 0.54 0.08
C TYR A 38 -7.84 0.72 -1.36
N ILE A 39 -7.83 1.97 -1.79
CA ILE A 39 -8.13 2.38 -3.16
C ILE A 39 -6.84 2.94 -3.75
N THR A 40 -6.42 2.43 -4.89
CA THR A 40 -5.33 3.04 -5.67
C THR A 40 -5.89 3.68 -6.91
N ILE A 41 -5.47 4.92 -7.17
CA ILE A 41 -5.82 5.68 -8.36
C ILE A 41 -4.53 5.94 -9.13
N ASP A 42 -4.32 5.19 -10.21
CA ASP A 42 -3.14 5.29 -11.04
C ASP A 42 -3.31 6.44 -12.05
N TYR A 43 -2.35 7.36 -12.08
CA TYR A 43 -2.21 8.43 -13.07
C TYR A 43 -0.98 8.14 -13.96
N PRO A 44 -0.76 8.89 -15.06
CA PRO A 44 0.42 8.70 -15.90
C PRO A 44 1.77 8.87 -15.16
N ASP A 45 1.84 9.77 -14.19
CA ASP A 45 3.07 10.20 -13.52
C ASP A 45 3.14 9.86 -12.02
N SER A 46 2.00 9.50 -11.42
CA SER A 46 1.86 9.26 -9.98
C SER A 46 0.74 8.27 -9.71
N PHE A 47 0.55 7.90 -8.45
CA PHE A 47 -0.70 7.30 -7.99
C PHE A 47 -1.08 7.86 -6.63
N ASP A 48 -2.38 7.92 -6.39
CA ASP A 48 -2.93 8.17 -5.05
C ASP A 48 -3.34 6.85 -4.43
N ILE A 49 -3.13 6.69 -3.13
CA ILE A 49 -3.62 5.57 -2.35
C ILE A 49 -4.43 6.09 -1.17
N LEU A 50 -5.73 5.79 -1.18
CA LEU A 50 -6.66 6.07 -0.11
C LEU A 50 -6.72 4.82 0.77
N LEU A 51 -6.45 4.99 2.07
CA LEU A 51 -6.44 3.90 3.03
C LEU A 51 -7.69 4.03 3.90
N VAL A 52 -8.58 3.05 3.82
CA VAL A 52 -9.86 3.06 4.51
C VAL A 52 -9.86 1.97 5.57
N ARG A 53 -9.89 2.39 6.83
CA ARG A 53 -9.89 1.50 7.99
C ARG A 53 -11.30 1.41 8.55
N GLN A 54 -11.85 0.19 8.58
CA GLN A 54 -13.19 -0.09 9.12
C GLN A 54 -14.31 0.80 8.53
N GLY A 55 -14.20 1.15 7.25
CA GLY A 55 -15.16 2.02 6.55
C GLY A 55 -14.93 3.52 6.74
N GLU A 56 -13.88 3.93 7.45
CA GLU A 56 -13.49 5.34 7.59
C GLU A 56 -12.17 5.63 6.87
N LEU A 57 -12.14 6.72 6.10
CA LEU A 57 -10.93 7.17 5.43
C LEU A 57 -9.89 7.57 6.49
N ALA A 58 -8.77 6.85 6.52
CA ALA A 58 -7.69 7.08 7.48
C ALA A 58 -6.68 8.11 6.97
N THR A 59 -6.25 7.97 5.71
CA THR A 59 -5.30 8.88 5.07
C THR A 59 -5.33 8.70 3.55
N ILE A 60 -4.83 9.69 2.82
CA ILE A 60 -4.58 9.62 1.39
C ILE A 60 -3.13 10.01 1.13
N MET A 61 -2.39 9.13 0.47
CA MET A 61 -0.99 9.37 0.14
C MET A 61 -0.83 9.47 -1.37
N ARG A 62 -0.15 10.51 -1.84
CA ARG A 62 0.27 10.67 -3.24
C ARG A 62 1.72 10.25 -3.39
N VAL A 63 1.95 9.30 -4.28
CA VAL A 63 3.29 8.77 -4.60
C VAL A 63 3.60 9.09 -6.06
N ALA A 64 4.67 9.84 -6.30
CA ALA A 64 5.14 10.19 -7.63
C ALA A 64 6.62 9.85 -7.77
N ASN A 65 7.07 9.63 -9.01
CA ASN A 65 8.48 9.34 -9.27
C ASN A 65 9.34 10.55 -8.89
N ASN A 66 10.46 10.31 -8.19
CA ASN A 66 11.44 11.33 -7.78
C ASN A 66 10.87 12.47 -6.90
N VAL A 67 9.72 12.27 -6.28
CA VAL A 67 9.12 13.22 -5.33
C VAL A 67 8.84 12.47 -4.03
N PRO A 68 9.15 13.05 -2.85
CA PRO A 68 8.76 12.47 -1.58
C PRO A 68 7.25 12.19 -1.54
N THR A 69 6.88 11.03 -1.00
CA THR A 69 5.48 10.72 -0.74
C THR A 69 4.90 11.80 0.16
N LYS A 70 3.69 12.27 -0.15
CA LYS A 70 2.99 13.27 0.67
C LYS A 70 1.55 12.88 0.94
N GLU A 71 1.04 13.31 2.08
CA GLU A 71 -0.39 13.25 2.37
C GLU A 71 -1.14 14.33 1.56
N VAL A 72 -2.33 14.00 1.06
CA VAL A 72 -3.16 14.90 0.24
C VAL A 72 -4.62 14.88 0.70
N ALA A 73 -5.38 15.93 0.39
CA ALA A 73 -6.80 15.96 0.69
C ALA A 73 -7.61 15.22 -0.40
N LEU A 74 -8.80 14.71 -0.04
CA LEU A 74 -9.70 14.07 -1.01
C LEU A 74 -10.07 15.01 -2.17
N MET A 75 -10.26 16.30 -1.87
CA MET A 75 -10.53 17.32 -2.87
C MET A 75 -9.42 17.44 -3.93
N ASP A 76 -8.15 17.28 -3.52
CA ASP A 76 -6.99 17.31 -4.44
C ASP A 76 -6.92 16.06 -5.33
N VAL A 77 -7.53 14.96 -4.88
CA VAL A 77 -7.65 13.71 -5.64
C VAL A 77 -8.74 13.90 -6.71
N ASP A 78 -9.90 14.43 -6.32
CA ASP A 78 -11.02 14.68 -7.23
C ASP A 78 -10.67 15.69 -8.33
N GLU A 79 -9.98 16.78 -7.98
CA GLU A 79 -9.47 17.73 -8.98
C GLU A 79 -8.49 17.04 -9.93
N LYS A 80 -7.54 16.25 -9.42
CA LYS A 80 -6.56 15.57 -10.30
C LYS A 80 -7.23 14.58 -11.25
N ILE A 81 -8.25 13.84 -10.79
CA ILE A 81 -9.02 12.91 -11.63
C ILE A 81 -9.70 13.65 -12.80
N LYS A 82 -10.38 14.76 -12.51
CA LYS A 82 -11.10 15.57 -13.53
C LYS A 82 -10.18 16.12 -14.62
N HIS A 83 -8.90 16.28 -14.32
CA HIS A 83 -7.88 16.79 -15.24
C HIS A 83 -6.97 15.70 -15.81
N THR A 84 -7.28 14.41 -15.58
CA THR A 84 -6.47 13.29 -16.07
C THR A 84 -7.31 12.25 -16.82
N ASP A 85 -7.24 12.27 -18.15
CA ASP A 85 -8.06 11.45 -19.07
C ASP A 85 -7.92 9.92 -18.89
N SER A 86 -6.80 9.46 -18.33
CA SER A 86 -6.45 8.04 -18.29
C SER A 86 -6.26 7.49 -16.87
N SER A 87 -6.94 8.07 -15.89
CA SER A 87 -6.84 7.62 -14.49
C SER A 87 -7.61 6.32 -14.24
N LEU A 88 -6.98 5.38 -13.54
CA LEU A 88 -7.53 4.04 -13.27
C LEU A 88 -7.66 3.80 -11.76
N VAL A 89 -8.83 3.34 -11.34
CA VAL A 89 -9.16 3.02 -9.95
C VAL A 89 -9.11 1.51 -9.74
N ASN A 90 -8.45 1.10 -8.65
CA ASN A 90 -8.48 -0.26 -8.14
C ASN A 90 -8.86 -0.23 -6.66
N VAL A 91 -9.66 -1.19 -6.22
CA VAL A 91 -10.07 -1.35 -4.81
C VAL A 91 -9.72 -2.75 -4.35
N ALA A 92 -9.04 -2.86 -3.21
CA ALA A 92 -8.63 -4.15 -2.65
C ALA A 92 -8.85 -4.20 -1.14
N PHE A 93 -9.42 -5.31 -0.66
CA PHE A 93 -9.51 -5.61 0.76
C PHE A 93 -8.13 -5.95 1.32
N ALA A 94 -7.90 -5.49 2.55
CA ALA A 94 -6.69 -5.71 3.32
C ALA A 94 -7.04 -5.60 4.81
N ASP A 95 -6.46 -6.43 5.66
CA ASP A 95 -6.60 -6.28 7.10
C ASP A 95 -5.95 -4.99 7.63
N ASP A 96 -6.32 -4.62 8.87
CA ASP A 96 -5.83 -3.41 9.55
C ASP A 96 -4.29 -3.41 9.67
N GLN A 97 -3.67 -4.57 9.89
CA GLN A 97 -2.22 -4.68 10.07
C GLN A 97 -1.50 -4.33 8.78
N LEU A 98 -1.96 -4.86 7.64
CA LEU A 98 -1.43 -4.55 6.32
C LEU A 98 -1.62 -3.07 5.97
N LEU A 99 -2.77 -2.46 6.26
CA LEU A 99 -2.96 -1.02 6.01
C LEU A 99 -1.94 -0.18 6.79
N VAL A 100 -1.72 -0.50 8.08
CA VAL A 100 -0.71 0.20 8.90
C VAL A 100 0.69 0.01 8.31
N MET A 101 1.05 -1.20 7.89
CA MET A 101 2.35 -1.46 7.27
C MET A 101 2.54 -0.70 5.95
N ILE A 102 1.47 -0.55 5.15
CA ILE A 102 1.50 0.28 3.94
C ILE A 102 1.75 1.75 4.29
N ILE A 103 1.05 2.30 5.29
CA ILE A 103 1.26 3.70 5.74
C ILE A 103 2.72 3.91 6.13
N VAL A 104 3.24 3.04 7.00
CA VAL A 104 4.62 3.14 7.48
C VAL A 104 5.61 3.02 6.32
N GLY A 105 5.40 2.06 5.42
CA GLY A 105 6.27 1.85 4.27
C GLY A 105 6.17 2.91 3.16
N LEU A 106 5.15 3.78 3.21
CA LEU A 106 5.00 4.92 2.30
C LEU A 106 5.58 6.21 2.85
N ARG A 107 5.56 6.39 4.17
CA ARG A 107 6.09 7.59 4.82
C ARG A 107 7.61 7.67 4.80
N ASP A 108 8.32 6.54 4.65
CA ASP A 108 9.80 6.46 4.56
C ASP A 108 10.60 7.10 5.73
N GLU A 109 9.91 7.71 6.69
CA GLU A 109 10.46 8.45 7.83
C GLU A 109 11.21 7.57 8.85
N ASN A 110 11.07 6.25 8.75
CA ASN A 110 11.60 5.29 9.73
C ASN A 110 12.51 4.23 9.13
N VAL A 111 13.12 4.49 7.97
CA VAL A 111 14.12 3.57 7.40
C VAL A 111 15.38 3.60 8.25
N VAL A 112 15.49 2.64 9.17
CA VAL A 112 16.72 2.40 9.95
C VAL A 112 17.88 2.02 9.02
N ARG A 113 17.58 1.33 7.90
CA ARG A 113 18.57 0.89 6.93
C ARG A 113 17.95 0.47 5.60
N GLU A 114 18.53 0.92 4.48
CA GLU A 114 18.30 0.35 3.16
C GLU A 114 19.42 -0.67 2.84
N VAL A 115 19.04 -1.84 2.33
CA VAL A 115 19.98 -2.93 2.04
C VAL A 115 19.69 -3.49 0.67
N ASP A 116 20.69 -3.51 -0.22
CA ASP A 116 20.60 -4.26 -1.47
C ASP A 116 20.62 -5.76 -1.14
N ALA A 117 19.55 -6.47 -1.50
CA ALA A 117 19.42 -7.91 -1.30
C ALA A 117 20.53 -8.74 -1.98
N ARG A 118 21.26 -8.17 -2.96
CA ARG A 118 22.45 -8.80 -3.57
C ARG A 118 23.68 -8.71 -2.68
N SER A 119 23.73 -7.72 -1.79
CA SER A 119 24.87 -7.46 -0.90
C SER A 119 24.81 -8.23 0.42
N VAL A 120 23.60 -8.61 0.86
CA VAL A 120 23.38 -9.34 2.10
C VAL A 120 22.51 -10.57 1.82
N PRO A 121 23.02 -11.79 1.98
CA PRO A 121 22.22 -13.00 1.87
C PRO A 121 21.01 -12.94 2.81
N PRO A 122 19.78 -13.28 2.35
CA PRO A 122 18.57 -13.18 3.17
C PRO A 122 18.64 -13.91 4.51
N LEU A 123 19.32 -15.06 4.54
CA LEU A 123 19.51 -15.83 5.78
C LEU A 123 20.37 -15.09 6.82
N ASN A 124 21.37 -14.33 6.37
CA ASN A 124 22.20 -13.54 7.28
C ASN A 124 21.39 -12.39 7.87
N LEU A 125 20.56 -11.72 7.06
CA LEU A 125 19.67 -10.67 7.55
C LEU A 125 18.71 -11.22 8.61
N LEU A 126 18.04 -12.36 8.36
CA LEU A 126 17.13 -12.95 9.35
C LEU A 126 17.84 -13.34 10.64
N ARG A 127 19.07 -13.87 10.53
CA ARG A 127 19.92 -14.17 11.70
C ARG A 127 20.25 -12.90 12.49
N ASP A 128 20.65 -11.83 11.81
CA ASP A 128 20.99 -10.56 12.46
C ASP A 128 19.78 -9.96 13.18
N LEU A 129 18.60 -9.99 12.55
CA LEU A 129 17.35 -9.55 13.16
C LEU A 129 16.99 -10.37 14.40
N SER A 130 17.23 -11.69 14.37
CA SER A 130 17.03 -12.59 15.51
C SER A 130 17.98 -12.27 16.67
N VAL A 131 19.29 -12.13 16.40
CA VAL A 131 20.30 -11.79 17.41
C VAL A 131 20.04 -10.45 18.07
N GLN A 132 19.49 -9.49 17.32
CA GLN A 132 19.16 -8.16 17.82
C GLN A 132 17.78 -8.08 18.49
N SER A 133 17.01 -9.17 18.53
CA SER A 133 15.61 -9.19 18.99
C SER A 133 14.76 -8.09 18.33
N PHE A 134 15.01 -7.85 17.04
CA PHE A 134 14.40 -6.76 16.29
C PHE A 134 12.87 -6.85 16.28
N SER A 135 12.19 -5.74 16.56
CA SER A 135 10.74 -5.61 16.41
C SER A 135 10.43 -4.48 15.45
N GLY A 136 9.76 -4.78 14.34
CA GLY A 136 9.48 -3.79 13.30
C GLY A 136 9.00 -4.40 12.00
N ILE A 137 9.07 -3.59 10.94
CA ILE A 137 8.57 -3.95 9.61
C ILE A 137 9.75 -4.02 8.65
N LEU A 138 9.88 -5.13 7.93
CA LEU A 138 10.72 -5.19 6.74
C LEU A 138 9.84 -4.90 5.51
N VAL A 139 10.26 -3.91 4.72
CA VAL A 139 9.65 -3.61 3.43
C VAL A 139 10.55 -4.18 2.34
N ILE A 140 10.05 -5.19 1.64
CA ILE A 140 10.78 -5.82 0.53
C ILE A 140 10.26 -5.21 -0.75
N THR A 141 11.10 -4.44 -1.43
CA THR A 141 10.76 -3.78 -2.69
C THR A 141 11.35 -4.55 -3.87
N ARG A 142 10.52 -4.88 -4.85
CA ARG A 142 10.97 -5.49 -6.12
C ARG A 142 10.24 -4.80 -7.27
N ARG A 143 10.99 -4.12 -8.15
CA ARG A 143 10.43 -3.33 -9.26
C ARG A 143 9.40 -2.33 -8.72
N ASN A 144 8.12 -2.48 -9.09
CA ASN A 144 7.01 -1.63 -8.65
C ASN A 144 6.12 -2.31 -7.61
N GLU A 145 6.62 -3.35 -6.93
CA GLU A 145 5.88 -4.14 -5.93
C GLU A 145 6.53 -3.98 -4.55
N LYS A 146 5.70 -3.83 -3.51
CA LYS A 146 6.13 -3.84 -2.11
C LYS A 146 5.51 -5.03 -1.38
N SER A 147 6.32 -5.82 -0.71
CA SER A 147 5.90 -6.86 0.23
C SER A 147 6.31 -6.45 1.65
N TYR A 148 5.57 -6.92 2.65
CA TYR A 148 5.75 -6.52 4.03
C TYR A 148 5.94 -7.75 4.92
N VAL A 149 6.93 -7.70 5.81
CA VAL A 149 7.16 -8.72 6.84
C VAL A 149 7.13 -8.03 8.19
N LEU A 150 6.24 -8.49 9.08
CA LEU A 150 6.24 -8.08 10.48
C LEU A 150 7.18 -8.99 11.25
N VAL A 151 8.16 -8.40 11.93
CA VAL A 151 9.10 -9.09 12.82
C VAL A 151 8.81 -8.66 14.25
N LYS A 152 8.73 -9.62 15.17
CA LYS A 152 8.56 -9.39 16.61
C LYS A 152 9.64 -10.15 17.36
N GLU A 153 10.40 -9.44 18.17
CA GLU A 153 11.47 -10.01 19.01
C GLU A 153 12.46 -10.88 18.21
N GLY A 154 12.73 -10.49 16.96
CA GLY A 154 13.64 -11.18 16.06
C GLY A 154 13.02 -12.35 15.27
N GLU A 155 11.74 -12.65 15.47
CA GLU A 155 11.01 -13.70 14.76
C GLU A 155 10.01 -13.14 13.75
N VAL A 156 9.86 -13.84 12.62
CA VAL A 156 8.86 -13.48 11.61
C VAL A 156 7.47 -13.80 12.14
N SER A 157 6.68 -12.76 12.38
CA SER A 157 5.31 -12.87 12.91
C SER A 157 4.26 -12.95 11.81
N THR A 158 4.41 -12.19 10.72
CA THR A 158 3.43 -12.17 9.62
C THR A 158 4.10 -11.76 8.32
N VAL A 159 3.62 -12.30 7.20
CA VAL A 159 4.13 -12.00 5.86
C VAL A 159 2.96 -11.63 4.93
N TYR A 160 3.08 -10.49 4.27
CA TYR A 160 2.19 -10.04 3.19
C TYR A 160 2.99 -9.89 1.90
N LEU A 161 2.70 -10.74 0.93
CA LEU A 161 3.38 -10.73 -0.35
C LEU A 161 2.58 -9.95 -1.38
N ALA A 162 3.26 -9.10 -2.15
CA ALA A 162 2.66 -8.51 -3.32
C ALA A 162 2.20 -9.62 -4.28
N PRO A 163 1.09 -9.42 -5.02
CA PRO A 163 0.63 -10.37 -6.03
C PRO A 163 1.67 -10.40 -7.16
N GLY A 164 2.60 -11.34 -7.07
CA GLY A 164 3.78 -11.37 -7.93
C GLY A 164 3.42 -11.34 -9.41
N GLY A 165 4.06 -10.46 -10.18
CA GLY A 165 4.17 -10.66 -11.61
C GLY A 165 4.92 -11.97 -11.88
N ARG A 166 4.37 -12.86 -12.72
CA ARG A 166 5.00 -14.09 -13.20
C ARG A 166 6.52 -13.90 -13.32
N THR A 167 7.30 -14.71 -12.62
CA THR A 167 8.67 -15.00 -13.03
C THR A 167 8.59 -15.65 -14.42
N PRO A 168 9.31 -15.16 -15.45
CA PRO A 168 9.62 -16.03 -16.56
C PRO A 168 10.41 -17.21 -16.00
N ASP A 169 9.99 -18.41 -16.36
CA ASP A 169 10.75 -19.65 -16.16
C ASP A 169 12.18 -19.54 -16.72
#